data_AF-A0A969SXN1-F1
#
_entry.id   AF-A0A969SXN1-F1
#
_cell.length_a   1.000
_cell.length_b   1.000
_cell.length_c   1.000
_cell.angle_alpha   90.00
_cell.angle_beta   90.00
_cell.angle_gamma   90.00
#
_symmetry.space_group_name_H-M   'P 1'
#
loop_
_entity.id
_entity.type
_entity.pdbx_description
1 polymer ?
#
loop_
_entity_poly.entity_id
_entity_poly.type
_entity_poly.pdbx_seq_one_letter_code
_entity_poly.pdbx_strand_id
1 'polypeptide(L)'
;MSVTASHRLLYHAHYWCAIGVQHFLETMGSRGRSQKGTVSISVHRGMLLLVWRSEGKRHYLYLGVPDSPTNRTVAAKKAAQIQLDMASENFDPTLKHYRPVKGSESTVAEMMSMVIAEKINLVENSCWARYSSLDLAGSGKVSNNSLMHNHSFYN
;
A
#
# COMPACT_ATOMS: atom_id res chain seq x y z
N MET A 1 -78.20 -29.44 34.12
CA MET A 1 -78.07 -28.46 35.22
C MET A 1 -76.79 -27.66 34.89
N SER A 2 -76.87 -26.65 34.02
CA SER A 2 -77.08 -25.22 34.31
C SER A 2 -75.84 -24.59 35.00
N VAL A 3 -75.14 -23.54 34.55
CA VAL A 3 -75.17 -22.61 33.38
C VAL A 3 -73.78 -21.93 33.32
N THR A 4 -73.48 -21.22 32.21
CA THR A 4 -72.66 -19.99 32.07
C THR A 4 -71.26 -20.18 31.49
N ALA A 5 -70.71 -19.28 30.68
CA ALA A 5 -71.18 -18.16 29.86
C ALA A 5 -69.94 -17.61 29.14
N SER A 6 -70.15 -16.74 28.15
CA SER A 6 -69.14 -15.85 27.54
C SER A 6 -68.20 -16.53 26.54
N HIS A 7 -68.42 -16.47 25.22
CA HIS A 7 -68.70 -15.32 24.34
C HIS A 7 -67.59 -14.27 24.38
N ARG A 8 -67.14 -13.87 23.17
CA ARG A 8 -66.22 -12.75 22.81
C ARG A 8 -64.74 -13.07 23.07
N LEU A 9 -63.81 -12.97 22.10
CA LEU A 9 -63.63 -11.96 21.06
C LEU A 9 -62.91 -12.54 19.82
N LEU A 10 -63.39 -12.12 18.65
CA LEU A 10 -62.66 -11.97 17.39
C LEU A 10 -61.36 -11.18 17.62
N TYR A 11 -60.26 -11.50 16.93
CA TYR A 11 -59.41 -10.50 16.27
C TYR A 11 -58.49 -11.17 15.23
N HIS A 12 -58.70 -10.76 13.98
CA HIS A 12 -57.85 -10.98 12.83
C HIS A 12 -56.67 -10.00 12.94
N ALA A 13 -55.42 -10.48 12.96
CA ALA A 13 -54.23 -9.62 12.91
C ALA A 13 -53.26 -10.13 11.84
N HIS A 14 -53.40 -9.53 10.66
CA HIS A 14 -52.39 -9.51 9.63
C HIS A 14 -51.18 -8.67 10.08
N TYR A 15 -49.98 -9.14 9.70
CA TYR A 15 -48.72 -8.38 9.53
C TYR A 15 -47.99 -7.82 10.77
N TRP A 16 -46.93 -8.52 11.23
CA TRP A 16 -45.52 -8.05 11.34
C TRP A 16 -44.68 -8.87 12.33
N CYS A 17 -43.65 -9.55 11.82
CA CYS A 17 -42.28 -9.64 12.39
C CYS A 17 -41.43 -10.44 11.37
N ALA A 18 -41.17 -9.91 10.16
CA ALA A 18 -39.98 -9.10 9.89
C ALA A 18 -38.70 -9.64 10.59
N ILE A 19 -37.86 -10.29 9.78
CA ILE A 19 -36.38 -10.30 9.87
C ILE A 19 -35.77 -11.22 10.95
N GLY A 20 -35.24 -12.35 10.47
CA GLY A 20 -33.83 -12.68 10.71
C GLY A 20 -33.49 -13.48 11.96
N VAL A 21 -33.58 -14.81 11.88
CA VAL A 21 -32.77 -15.71 12.71
C VAL A 21 -32.30 -16.90 11.85
N GLN A 22 -31.57 -16.59 10.78
CA GLN A 22 -30.38 -17.38 10.43
C GLN A 22 -29.26 -16.98 11.41
N HIS A 23 -29.54 -17.04 12.70
CA HIS A 23 -28.62 -16.66 13.75
C HIS A 23 -28.46 -17.88 14.63
N PHE A 24 -27.23 -18.36 14.70
CA PHE A 24 -26.76 -19.26 15.73
C PHE A 24 -26.86 -20.77 15.48
N LEU A 25 -26.67 -21.23 14.25
CA LEU A 25 -25.92 -22.49 14.08
C LEU A 25 -24.44 -22.18 14.27
N GLU A 26 -23.99 -22.39 15.50
CA GLU A 26 -22.74 -23.07 15.81
C GLU A 26 -21.49 -22.52 15.12
N THR A 27 -21.00 -21.39 15.64
CA THR A 27 -19.56 -21.09 15.67
C THR A 27 -18.81 -22.09 16.56
N MET A 28 -18.95 -23.39 16.32
CA MET A 28 -17.96 -24.40 16.69
C MET A 28 -16.81 -24.36 15.68
N GLY A 29 -16.28 -23.17 15.41
CA GLY A 29 -14.97 -23.04 14.80
C GLY A 29 -13.98 -23.54 15.83
N SER A 30 -13.41 -24.72 15.60
CA SER A 30 -12.36 -25.26 16.45
C SER A 30 -11.40 -24.13 16.82
N ARG A 31 -11.09 -23.98 18.12
CA ARG A 31 -10.00 -23.13 18.60
C ARG A 31 -8.65 -23.76 18.22
N GLY A 32 -8.54 -24.15 16.95
CA GLY A 32 -7.36 -24.71 16.34
C GLY A 32 -6.26 -23.70 16.50
N ARG A 33 -5.16 -24.16 17.10
CA ARG A 33 -3.90 -23.43 17.07
C ARG A 33 -3.65 -23.01 15.62
N SER A 34 -3.34 -21.73 15.41
CA SER A 34 -3.01 -21.19 14.09
C SER A 34 -2.08 -22.16 13.36
N GLN A 35 -2.43 -22.52 12.12
CA GLN A 35 -1.69 -23.50 11.33
C GLN A 35 -0.21 -23.10 11.26
N LYS A 36 0.68 -24.10 11.21
CA LYS A 36 2.12 -23.85 11.09
C LYS A 36 2.35 -22.98 9.85
N GLY A 37 3.10 -21.89 10.00
CA GLY A 37 3.34 -20.94 8.91
C GLY A 37 2.26 -19.86 8.74
N THR A 38 1.22 -19.78 9.58
CA THR A 38 0.31 -18.61 9.53
C THR A 38 0.97 -17.39 10.17
N VAL A 39 1.01 -16.29 9.40
CA VAL A 39 1.45 -14.97 9.88
C VAL A 39 0.23 -14.11 10.21
N SER A 40 0.12 -13.71 11.47
CA SER A 40 -0.97 -12.87 11.98
C SER A 40 -0.56 -11.40 12.06
N ILE A 41 -1.50 -10.50 11.78
CA ILE A 41 -1.33 -9.05 11.92
C ILE A 41 -1.95 -8.64 13.25
N SER A 42 -1.16 -8.05 14.13
CA SER A 42 -1.57 -7.51 15.42
C SER A 42 -1.22 -6.04 15.52
N VAL A 43 -1.81 -5.34 16.48
CA VAL A 43 -1.48 -3.95 16.79
C VAL A 43 -0.79 -3.92 18.15
N HIS A 44 0.32 -3.19 18.25
CA HIS A 44 1.00 -2.92 19.51
C HIS A 44 1.38 -1.45 19.58
N ARG A 45 0.92 -0.75 20.64
CA ARG A 45 1.12 0.71 20.80
C ARG A 45 0.66 1.53 19.58
N GLY A 46 -0.46 1.15 18.96
CA GLY A 46 -0.99 1.79 17.75
C GLY A 46 -0.23 1.47 16.46
N MET A 47 0.81 0.63 16.51
CA MET A 47 1.65 0.26 15.36
C MET A 47 1.35 -1.16 14.90
N LEU A 48 1.44 -1.41 13.60
CA LEU A 48 1.28 -2.75 13.03
C LEU A 48 2.48 -3.65 13.33
N LEU A 49 2.18 -4.84 13.81
CA LEU A 49 3.11 -5.87 14.24
C LEU A 49 2.72 -7.21 13.57
N LEU A 50 3.66 -7.83 12.87
CA LEU A 50 3.48 -9.20 12.37
C LEU A 50 3.95 -10.20 13.43
N VAL A 51 3.15 -11.23 13.69
CA VAL A 51 3.41 -12.26 14.69
C VAL A 51 3.18 -13.65 14.11
N TRP A 52 4.17 -14.53 14.22
CA TRP A 52 4.08 -15.91 13.72
C TRP A 52 5.02 -16.85 14.46
N ARG A 53 4.95 -18.14 14.12
CA ARG A 53 5.89 -19.17 14.60
C ARG A 53 6.53 -19.87 13.41
N SER A 54 7.85 -19.96 13.44
CA SER A 54 8.67 -20.73 12.49
C SER A 54 9.74 -21.49 13.28
N GLU A 55 10.08 -22.71 12.86
CA GLU A 55 11.15 -23.52 13.47
C GLU A 55 11.10 -23.63 15.02
N GLY A 56 9.88 -23.70 15.58
CA GLY A 56 9.66 -23.77 17.03
C GLY A 56 9.79 -22.43 17.78
N LYS A 57 10.30 -21.37 17.13
CA LYS A 57 10.46 -20.02 17.70
C LYS A 57 9.30 -19.10 17.32
N ARG A 58 9.02 -18.11 18.17
CA ARG A 58 8.01 -17.07 17.92
C ARG A 58 8.71 -15.81 17.43
N HIS A 59 8.29 -15.31 16.28
CA HIS A 59 8.85 -14.12 15.65
C HIS A 59 7.90 -12.93 15.78
N TYR A 60 8.49 -11.75 15.89
CA TYR A 60 7.81 -10.46 15.99
C TYR A 60 8.49 -9.48 15.04
N LEU A 61 7.73 -8.86 14.14
CA LEU A 61 8.25 -7.87 13.21
C LEU A 61 7.38 -6.61 13.23
N TYR A 62 7.93 -5.54 13.80
CA TYR A 62 7.31 -4.21 13.74
C TYR A 62 7.46 -3.64 12.33
N LEU A 63 6.35 -3.23 11.73
CA LEU A 63 6.36 -2.58 10.42
C LEU A 63 6.65 -1.08 10.51
N GLY A 64 6.59 -0.49 11.71
CA GLY A 64 6.85 0.93 11.90
C GLY A 64 5.80 1.86 11.29
N VAL A 65 4.61 1.33 10.94
CA VAL A 65 3.48 2.09 10.43
C VAL A 65 2.29 2.02 11.39
N PRO A 66 1.50 3.11 11.53
CA PRO A 66 0.31 3.12 12.38
C PRO A 66 -0.79 2.24 11.81
N ASP A 67 -1.70 1.80 12.68
CA ASP A 67 -2.89 1.05 12.25
C ASP A 67 -3.83 1.92 11.40
N SER A 68 -3.98 1.56 10.13
CA SER A 68 -4.86 2.20 9.15
C SER A 68 -5.25 1.16 8.10
N PRO A 69 -6.44 1.23 7.47
CA PRO A 69 -6.87 0.26 6.46
C PRO A 69 -5.85 0.07 5.33
N THR A 70 -5.26 1.15 4.83
CA THR A 70 -4.22 1.10 3.78
C THR A 70 -2.96 0.40 4.28
N ASN A 71 -2.53 0.70 5.51
CA ASN A 71 -1.35 0.10 6.12
C ASN A 71 -1.55 -1.38 6.45
N ARG A 72 -2.78 -1.79 6.81
CA ARG A 72 -3.13 -3.21 6.99
C ARG A 72 -3.01 -3.99 5.68
N THR A 73 -3.37 -3.40 4.54
CA THR A 73 -3.17 -4.03 3.23
C THR A 73 -1.67 -4.23 2.94
N VAL A 74 -0.82 -3.25 3.24
CA VAL A 74 0.64 -3.38 3.11
C VAL A 74 1.18 -4.45 4.05
N ALA A 75 0.72 -4.48 5.30
CA ALA A 75 1.06 -5.50 6.28
C ALA A 75 0.64 -6.90 5.83
N ALA A 76 -0.54 -7.04 5.21
CA ALA A 76 -1.02 -8.30 4.65
C ALA A 76 -0.16 -8.80 3.50
N LYS A 77 0.27 -7.90 2.59
CA LYS A 77 1.23 -8.24 1.53
C LYS A 77 2.56 -8.76 2.11
N LYS A 78 3.07 -8.10 3.14
CA LYS A 78 4.30 -8.53 3.83
C LYS A 78 4.12 -9.85 4.58
N ALA A 79 2.98 -10.05 5.22
CA ALA A 79 2.64 -11.32 5.84
C ALA A 79 2.61 -12.45 4.80
N ALA A 80 1.98 -12.24 3.65
CA ALA A 80 1.94 -13.20 2.55
C ALA A 80 3.36 -13.51 2.02
N GLN A 81 4.22 -12.51 1.87
CA GLN A 81 5.62 -12.71 1.48
C GLN A 81 6.35 -13.66 2.45
N ILE A 82 6.22 -13.43 3.76
CA ILE A 82 6.83 -14.30 4.78
C ILE A 82 6.23 -15.72 4.73
N GLN A 83 4.91 -15.84 4.51
CA GLN A 83 4.25 -17.14 4.37
C GLN A 83 4.78 -17.93 3.17
N LEU A 84 4.99 -17.26 2.03
CA LEU A 84 5.58 -17.86 0.85
C LEU A 84 7.01 -18.33 1.12
N ASP A 85 7.84 -17.49 1.74
CA ASP A 85 9.23 -17.86 2.05
C ASP A 85 9.31 -19.03 3.05
N MET A 86 8.38 -19.10 4.00
CA MET A 86 8.26 -20.25 4.91
C MET A 86 7.81 -21.52 4.17
N ALA A 87 6.96 -21.40 3.14
CA ALA A 87 6.53 -22.54 2.33
C ALA A 87 7.63 -23.02 1.37
N SER A 88 8.48 -22.11 0.89
CA SER A 88 9.59 -22.39 -0.02
C SER A 88 10.92 -22.68 0.69
N GLU A 89 10.93 -22.81 2.02
CA GLU A 89 12.14 -23.03 2.84
C GLU A 89 13.23 -21.94 2.69
N ASN A 90 12.88 -20.77 2.16
CA ASN A 90 13.77 -19.62 1.98
C ASN A 90 13.54 -18.55 3.07
N PHE A 91 12.99 -18.96 4.22
CA PHE A 91 12.68 -18.05 5.31
C PHE A 91 13.96 -17.55 5.97
N ASP A 92 14.13 -16.23 6.05
CA ASP A 92 15.24 -15.62 6.80
C ASP A 92 14.87 -15.43 8.29
N PRO A 93 15.43 -16.24 9.21
CA PRO A 93 15.14 -16.12 10.63
C PRO A 93 15.70 -14.83 11.26
N THR A 94 16.63 -14.14 10.60
CA THR A 94 17.19 -12.86 11.08
C THR A 94 16.25 -11.68 10.88
N LEU A 95 15.19 -11.87 10.08
CA LEU A 95 14.19 -10.88 9.71
C LEU A 95 14.75 -9.65 8.98
N LYS A 96 16.02 -9.66 8.56
CA LYS A 96 16.66 -8.49 7.97
C LYS A 96 16.04 -8.16 6.61
N HIS A 97 15.72 -9.18 5.82
CA HIS A 97 15.10 -9.01 4.50
C HIS A 97 13.65 -8.51 4.54
N TYR A 98 12.96 -8.74 5.66
CA TYR A 98 11.56 -8.35 5.83
C TYR A 98 11.38 -6.97 6.47
N ARG A 99 12.43 -6.44 7.10
CA ARG A 99 12.37 -5.11 7.70
C ARG A 99 12.24 -4.05 6.60
N PRO A 100 11.36 -3.05 6.78
CA PRO A 100 11.37 -1.89 5.91
C PRO A 100 12.75 -1.26 6.00
N VAL A 101 13.44 -1.18 4.86
CA VAL A 101 14.71 -0.48 4.76
C VAL A 101 14.41 0.97 5.07
N LYS A 102 14.86 1.44 6.24
CA LYS A 102 14.92 2.87 6.52
C LYS A 102 15.87 3.43 5.48
N GLY A 103 15.34 4.27 4.59
CA GLY A 103 15.94 4.60 3.29
C GLY A 103 17.46 4.65 3.35
N SER A 104 18.11 3.73 2.62
CA SER A 104 19.39 4.09 2.02
C SER A 104 19.10 5.30 1.16
N GLU A 105 19.65 6.43 1.60
CA GLU A 105 19.48 7.75 1.04
C GLU A 105 20.20 7.87 -0.31
N SER A 106 19.95 6.93 -1.23
CA SER A 106 20.09 7.19 -2.66
C SER A 106 18.74 7.73 -3.08
N THR A 107 18.58 9.04 -3.01
CA THR A 107 17.30 9.67 -3.32
C THR A 107 16.86 9.23 -4.71
N VAL A 108 15.56 9.01 -4.91
CA VAL A 108 15.01 8.75 -6.26
C VAL A 108 15.49 9.84 -7.24
N ALA A 109 15.78 11.04 -6.74
CA ALA A 109 16.45 12.12 -7.48
C ALA A 109 17.85 11.76 -8.00
N GLU A 110 18.71 11.09 -7.21
CA GLU A 110 20.02 10.60 -7.66
C GLU A 110 19.89 9.49 -8.69
N MET A 111 18.94 8.56 -8.52
CA MET A 111 18.68 7.55 -9.54
C MET A 111 18.16 8.18 -10.84
N MET A 112 17.29 9.20 -10.72
CA MET A 112 16.76 9.94 -11.86
C MET A 112 17.83 10.82 -12.52
N SER A 113 18.76 11.40 -11.76
CA SER A 113 19.83 12.25 -12.32
C SER A 113 20.81 11.45 -13.18
N MET A 114 21.16 10.22 -12.79
CA MET A 114 21.98 9.33 -13.61
C MET A 114 21.27 8.95 -14.92
N VAL A 115 19.96 8.68 -14.87
CA VAL A 115 19.17 8.36 -16.08
C VAL A 115 19.01 9.56 -17.00
N ILE A 116 18.88 10.78 -16.45
CA ILE A 116 18.81 12.01 -17.23
C ILE A 116 20.14 12.29 -17.93
N ALA A 117 21.27 12.14 -17.23
CA ALA A 117 22.60 12.35 -17.82
C ALA A 117 22.87 11.41 -19.00
N GLU A 118 22.50 10.13 -18.89
CA GLU A 118 22.65 9.15 -19.97
C GLU A 118 21.81 9.51 -21.20
N LYS A 119 20.57 9.95 -20.99
CA LYS A 119 19.67 10.32 -22.09
C LYS A 119 20.08 11.62 -22.77
N ILE A 120 20.65 12.59 -22.05
CA ILE A 120 21.17 13.83 -22.64
C ILE A 120 22.26 13.52 -23.67
N ASN A 121 23.22 12.64 -23.34
CA ASN A 121 24.29 12.24 -24.26
C ASN A 121 23.76 11.58 -25.56
N LEU A 122 22.69 10.80 -25.46
CA LEU A 122 22.06 10.14 -26.62
C LEU A 122 21.25 11.13 -27.49
N VAL A 123 20.56 12.07 -26.85
CA VAL A 123 19.74 13.07 -27.53
C VAL A 123 20.62 14.13 -28.21
N GLU A 124 21.74 14.52 -27.62
CA GLU A 124 22.66 15.52 -28.17
C GLU A 124 23.27 15.06 -29.50
N ASN A 125 23.60 13.76 -29.61
CA ASN A 125 24.08 13.15 -30.86
C ASN A 125 22.99 13.01 -31.94
N SER A 126 21.70 13.02 -31.58
CA SER A 126 20.59 12.83 -32.50
C SER A 126 19.88 14.14 -32.90
N CYS A 127 19.90 15.17 -32.05
CA CYS A 127 19.09 16.37 -32.21
C CYS A 127 19.84 17.49 -32.94
N TRP A 128 21.15 17.68 -32.67
CA TRP A 128 21.96 18.69 -33.35
C TRP A 128 22.30 18.32 -34.80
N ALA A 129 22.40 17.02 -35.11
CA ALA A 129 22.66 16.55 -36.48
C ALA A 129 21.53 16.90 -37.47
N ARG A 130 20.28 17.03 -37.00
CA ARG A 130 19.13 17.46 -37.82
C ARG A 130 19.00 18.98 -37.98
N TYR A 131 19.45 19.74 -36.99
CA TYR A 131 19.42 21.21 -37.03
C TYR A 131 20.59 21.80 -37.83
N SER A 132 21.78 21.20 -37.74
CA SER A 132 22.96 21.66 -38.48
C SER A 132 22.82 21.60 -40.00
N SER A 133 21.91 20.78 -40.54
CA SER A 133 21.65 20.70 -41.99
C SER A 133 20.61 21.71 -42.49
N LEU A 134 19.93 22.43 -41.58
CA LEU A 134 18.87 23.39 -41.93
C LEU A 134 19.37 24.85 -42.02
N ASP A 135 20.59 25.15 -41.58
CA ASP A 135 21.12 26.52 -41.46
C ASP A 135 21.81 27.07 -42.74
N LEU A 136 21.49 26.58 -43.94
CA LEU A 136 21.99 27.18 -45.20
C LEU A 136 20.89 27.73 -46.13
N ALA A 137 19.67 27.93 -45.63
CA ALA A 137 18.59 28.51 -46.43
C ALA A 137 17.75 29.51 -45.64
N GLY A 138 18.36 30.58 -45.11
CA GLY A 138 17.55 31.66 -44.54
C GLY A 138 18.28 32.72 -43.74
N SER A 139 18.53 33.86 -44.41
CA SER A 139 18.46 35.22 -43.85
C SER A 139 19.38 35.64 -42.69
N GLY A 140 20.21 36.65 -43.00
CA GLY A 140 20.23 37.88 -42.20
C GLY A 140 21.27 37.97 -41.09
N LYS A 141 22.37 38.67 -41.38
CA LYS A 141 23.31 39.17 -40.36
C LYS A 141 22.56 40.05 -39.36
N VAL A 142 22.27 39.56 -38.15
CA VAL A 142 21.90 40.40 -37.01
C VAL A 142 23.17 40.77 -36.25
N SER A 143 23.54 42.04 -36.35
CA SER A 143 24.64 42.67 -35.63
C SER A 143 24.28 42.79 -34.15
N ASN A 144 24.95 42.03 -33.28
CA ASN A 144 24.83 42.19 -31.83
C ASN A 144 25.83 43.25 -31.33
N ASN A 145 25.39 44.51 -31.38
CA ASN A 145 25.93 45.58 -30.53
C ASN A 145 24.73 46.37 -29.99
N SER A 146 24.23 46.01 -28.81
CA SER A 146 23.49 46.98 -27.99
C SER A 146 23.50 46.57 -26.52
N LEU A 147 24.32 47.30 -25.77
CA LEU A 147 24.30 47.43 -24.32
C LEU A 147 22.89 47.80 -23.84
N MET A 148 22.31 46.97 -22.98
CA MET A 148 21.24 47.41 -22.08
C MET A 148 21.78 47.31 -20.65
N HIS A 149 22.30 48.45 -20.21
CA HIS A 149 22.57 48.76 -18.81
C HIS A 149 21.25 49.15 -18.11
N ASN A 150 21.11 48.66 -16.88
CA ASN A 150 20.32 49.20 -15.76
C ASN A 150 18.78 49.07 -15.86
N HIS A 151 18.00 48.96 -14.79
CA HIS A 151 18.15 49.35 -13.38
C HIS A 151 17.32 48.40 -12.47
N SER A 152 17.87 48.14 -11.28
CA SER A 152 17.23 48.20 -9.94
C SER A 152 15.74 47.84 -9.78
N PHE A 153 15.45 46.85 -8.93
CA PHE A 153 14.69 46.97 -7.66
C PHE A 153 14.23 45.58 -7.19
N TYR A 154 14.80 45.05 -6.12
CA TYR A 154 14.06 44.25 -5.13
C TYR A 154 14.67 44.49 -3.75
N ASN A 155 13.77 44.84 -2.82
CA ASN A 155 13.98 44.99 -1.38
C ASN A 155 14.31 43.65 -0.72
#